data_AF-A0A3M7DRT7-F1
#
_entry.id   AF-A0A3M7DRT7-F1
#
_cell.length_a   1.000
_cell.length_b   1.000
_cell.length_c   1.000
_cell.angle_alpha   90.00
_cell.angle_beta   90.00
_cell.angle_gamma   90.00
#
_symmetry.space_group_name_H-M   'P 1'
#
loop_
_entity.id
_entity.type
_entity.pdbx_description
1 polymer ?
#
loop_
_entity_poly.entity_id
_entity_poly.type
_entity_poly.pdbx_seq_one_letter_code
_entity_poly.pdbx_strand_id
1 'polypeptide(L)'
;MTGPDQHDDDARLSKYRHVQLSVLPSTQIASRTSKINSHLEEQPGEDGKPTVVSLTARAKAASKLISIAEIVKRDLAARGSRCYQYNALDSELADIPRNGRPKQPKESVGGAEEDEESDEAFETMGAPTGPTKKRSMPVMTIYLSKVPIKELKADYGEQRQ
;
A
#
# COMPACT_ATOMS: atom_id res chain seq x y z
N MET A 1 7.49 11.19 -1.31
CA MET A 1 8.35 10.31 -2.13
C MET A 1 7.44 9.22 -2.67
N THR A 2 6.99 9.39 -3.91
CA THR A 2 6.23 8.42 -4.69
C THR A 2 7.17 7.31 -5.15
N GLY A 3 6.73 6.06 -5.13
CA GLY A 3 7.50 4.92 -5.63
C GLY A 3 7.69 4.99 -7.16
N PRO A 4 8.69 4.30 -7.72
CA PRO A 4 8.94 4.29 -9.17
C PRO A 4 7.70 3.86 -9.96
N ASP A 5 6.98 2.84 -9.48
CA ASP A 5 5.81 2.29 -10.16
C ASP A 5 4.61 3.26 -10.17
N GLN A 6 4.51 4.15 -9.18
CA GLN A 6 3.45 5.17 -9.14
C GLN A 6 3.61 6.21 -10.24
N HIS A 7 4.86 6.47 -10.68
CA HIS A 7 5.14 7.44 -11.74
C HIS A 7 4.75 6.90 -13.13
N ASP A 8 4.86 5.57 -13.32
CA ASP A 8 4.43 4.89 -14.55
C ASP A 8 2.90 4.80 -14.64
N ASP A 9 2.23 4.58 -13.51
CA ASP A 9 0.77 4.60 -13.43
C ASP A 9 0.20 5.98 -13.78
N ASP A 10 0.79 7.06 -13.27
CA ASP A 10 0.34 8.43 -13.55
C ASP A 10 0.46 8.77 -15.06
N ALA A 11 1.53 8.29 -15.72
CA ALA A 11 1.70 8.45 -17.16
C ALA A 11 0.61 7.73 -17.97
N ARG A 12 0.27 6.50 -17.57
CA ARG A 12 -0.79 5.68 -18.17
C ARG A 12 -2.18 6.27 -17.95
N LEU A 13 -2.38 6.96 -16.82
CA LEU A 13 -3.64 7.59 -16.45
C LEU A 13 -3.81 9.01 -17.02
N SER A 14 -2.88 9.52 -17.82
CA SER A 14 -2.95 10.87 -18.45
C SER A 14 -4.21 11.13 -19.31
N LYS A 15 -4.84 10.06 -19.81
CA LYS A 15 -6.13 10.09 -20.55
C LYS A 15 -7.34 10.30 -19.65
N TYR A 16 -7.17 10.19 -18.34
CA TYR A 16 -8.21 10.23 -17.34
C TYR A 16 -8.07 11.48 -16.47
N ARG A 17 -9.15 11.87 -15.80
CA ARG A 17 -9.06 12.80 -14.68
C ARG A 17 -8.65 12.00 -13.45
N HIS A 18 -7.36 11.95 -13.18
CA HIS A 18 -6.81 11.17 -12.06
C HIS A 18 -6.81 11.97 -10.76
N VAL A 19 -7.47 11.43 -9.74
CA VAL A 19 -7.53 12.01 -8.39
C VAL A 19 -6.82 11.07 -7.41
N GLN A 20 -5.72 11.51 -6.85
CA GLN A 20 -4.93 10.74 -5.89
C GLN A 20 -5.30 11.12 -4.45
N LEU A 21 -5.60 10.12 -3.62
CA LEU A 21 -5.95 10.29 -2.21
C LEU A 21 -5.16 9.30 -1.34
N SER A 22 -4.71 9.73 -0.17
CA SER A 22 -4.06 8.85 0.80
C SER A 22 -4.98 8.50 1.98
N VAL A 23 -4.86 7.28 2.47
CA VAL A 23 -5.55 6.80 3.68
C VAL A 23 -4.51 6.59 4.78
N LEU A 24 -4.66 7.38 5.83
CA LEU A 24 -3.85 7.31 7.06
C LEU A 24 -4.66 6.67 8.19
N PRO A 25 -4.01 6.19 9.27
CA PRO A 25 -4.72 5.70 10.45
C PRO A 25 -5.70 6.71 11.06
N SER A 26 -5.44 8.01 10.91
CA SER A 26 -6.34 9.10 11.36
C SER A 26 -7.43 9.48 10.36
N THR A 27 -7.42 8.94 9.14
CA THR A 27 -8.44 9.25 8.13
C THR A 27 -9.80 8.78 8.61
N GLN A 28 -10.77 9.69 8.57
CA GLN A 28 -12.18 9.41 8.84
C GLN A 28 -12.80 8.72 7.63
N ILE A 29 -13.41 7.54 7.86
CA ILE A 29 -14.00 6.72 6.79
C ILE A 29 -15.08 7.51 6.06
N ALA A 30 -16.06 8.05 6.80
CA ALA A 30 -17.19 8.78 6.22
C ALA A 30 -16.73 9.96 5.34
N SER A 31 -15.83 10.81 5.86
CA SER A 31 -15.30 11.96 5.10
C SER A 31 -14.60 11.52 3.82
N ARG A 32 -13.80 10.46 3.88
CA ARG A 32 -13.07 9.97 2.71
C ARG A 32 -14.01 9.35 1.68
N THR A 33 -14.96 8.53 2.11
CA THR A 33 -16.01 7.96 1.24
C THR A 33 -16.79 9.05 0.54
N SER A 34 -17.32 10.05 1.27
CA SER A 34 -18.07 11.15 0.66
C SER A 34 -17.25 11.89 -0.39
N LYS A 35 -15.97 12.18 -0.10
CA LYS A 35 -15.07 12.84 -1.05
C LYS A 35 -14.84 12.02 -2.32
N ILE A 36 -14.66 10.70 -2.20
CA ILE A 36 -14.49 9.82 -3.36
C ILE A 36 -15.75 9.80 -4.22
N ASN A 37 -16.92 9.64 -3.59
CA ASN A 37 -18.20 9.66 -4.30
C ASN A 37 -18.38 10.99 -5.04
N SER A 38 -18.07 12.13 -4.42
CA SER A 38 -18.15 13.44 -5.09
C SER A 38 -17.31 13.50 -6.36
N HIS A 39 -16.08 12.97 -6.36
CA HIS A 39 -15.23 12.94 -7.55
C HIS A 39 -15.72 11.96 -8.63
N LEU A 40 -16.24 10.80 -8.24
CA LEU A 40 -16.75 9.80 -9.19
C LEU A 40 -18.11 10.19 -9.79
N GLU A 41 -18.89 11.02 -9.08
CA GLU A 41 -20.19 11.51 -9.55
C GLU A 41 -20.11 12.84 -10.30
N GLU A 42 -19.01 13.58 -10.14
CA GLU A 42 -18.74 14.79 -10.90
C GLU A 42 -18.86 14.50 -12.40
N GLN A 43 -19.67 15.29 -13.10
CA GLN A 43 -19.78 15.14 -14.55
C GLN A 43 -18.41 15.38 -15.19
N PRO A 44 -18.08 14.64 -16.28
CA PRO A 44 -16.86 14.91 -17.00
C PRO A 44 -16.89 16.38 -17.43
N GLY A 45 -15.80 17.10 -17.15
CA GLY A 45 -15.64 18.50 -17.56
C GLY A 45 -15.56 18.63 -19.08
N GLU A 46 -15.22 19.81 -19.59
CA GLU A 46 -15.15 20.08 -21.04
C GLU A 46 -14.25 19.09 -21.80
N ASP A 47 -13.22 18.54 -21.13
CA ASP A 47 -12.31 17.53 -21.70
C ASP A 47 -12.95 16.15 -21.93
N GLY A 48 -14.16 15.88 -21.39
CA GLY A 48 -14.84 14.60 -21.51
C GLY A 48 -14.16 13.42 -20.79
N LYS A 49 -13.05 13.67 -20.07
CA LYS A 49 -12.22 12.60 -19.47
C LYS A 49 -12.95 11.94 -18.30
N PRO A 50 -13.04 10.60 -18.27
CA PRO A 50 -13.61 9.90 -17.13
C PRO A 50 -12.69 10.03 -15.90
N THR A 51 -13.32 10.11 -14.71
CA THR A 51 -12.60 10.18 -13.44
C THR A 51 -12.08 8.81 -13.00
N VAL A 52 -10.86 8.81 -12.49
CA VAL A 52 -10.24 7.66 -11.81
C VAL A 52 -9.74 8.15 -10.46
N VAL A 53 -10.14 7.48 -9.39
CA VAL A 53 -9.67 7.81 -8.04
C VAL A 53 -8.71 6.72 -7.59
N SER A 54 -7.49 7.10 -7.18
CA SER A 54 -6.58 6.18 -6.49
C SER A 54 -6.55 6.47 -5.00
N LEU A 55 -6.60 5.40 -4.20
CA LEU A 55 -6.46 5.41 -2.76
C LEU A 55 -5.19 4.67 -2.41
N THR A 56 -4.27 5.29 -1.68
CA THR A 56 -3.01 4.65 -1.27
C THR A 56 -2.88 4.60 0.24
N ALA A 57 -2.47 3.45 0.78
CA ALA A 57 -2.21 3.26 2.20
C ALA A 57 -1.00 2.36 2.46
N ARG A 58 -0.24 2.71 3.50
CA ARG A 58 0.76 1.82 4.09
C ARG A 58 0.07 0.72 4.91
N ALA A 59 0.79 -0.37 5.18
CA ALA A 59 0.34 -1.55 5.93
C ALA A 59 -0.67 -1.28 7.07
N LYS A 60 -0.37 -0.33 7.98
CA LYS A 60 -1.21 -0.02 9.15
C LYS A 60 -2.60 0.54 8.82
N ALA A 61 -2.78 1.11 7.62
CA ALA A 61 -4.03 1.72 7.18
C ALA A 61 -4.69 0.97 6.01
N ALA A 62 -4.11 -0.13 5.54
CA ALA A 62 -4.63 -0.90 4.41
C ALA A 62 -6.03 -1.48 4.65
N SER A 63 -6.31 -2.01 5.84
CA SER A 63 -7.65 -2.50 6.20
C SER A 63 -8.71 -1.40 6.18
N LYS A 64 -8.35 -0.19 6.62
CA LYS A 64 -9.20 1.00 6.55
C LYS A 64 -9.42 1.43 5.11
N LEU A 65 -8.38 1.40 4.28
CA LEU A 65 -8.48 1.71 2.85
C LEU A 65 -9.45 0.76 2.15
N ILE A 66 -9.37 -0.55 2.41
CA ILE A 66 -10.30 -1.54 1.86
C ILE A 66 -11.73 -1.21 2.31
N SER A 67 -11.92 -0.93 3.60
CA SER A 67 -13.24 -0.58 4.14
C SER A 67 -13.85 0.64 3.44
N ILE A 68 -13.05 1.68 3.17
CA ILE A 68 -13.48 2.87 2.43
C ILE A 68 -13.88 2.49 1.00
N ALA A 69 -13.05 1.71 0.30
CA ALA A 69 -13.33 1.26 -1.06
C ALA A 69 -14.63 0.45 -1.15
N GLU A 70 -14.87 -0.48 -0.22
CA GLU A 70 -16.09 -1.30 -0.17
C GLU A 70 -17.36 -0.47 0.14
N ILE A 71 -17.25 0.60 0.94
CA ILE A 71 -18.38 1.51 1.18
C ILE A 71 -18.71 2.28 -0.10
N VAL A 72 -17.71 2.89 -0.75
CA VAL A 72 -17.90 3.60 -2.03
C VAL A 72 -18.56 2.70 -3.07
N LYS A 73 -18.07 1.47 -3.19
CA LYS A 73 -18.59 0.44 -4.07
C LYS A 73 -20.09 0.15 -3.82
N ARG A 74 -20.47 -0.08 -2.55
CA ARG A 74 -21.88 -0.25 -2.16
C ARG A 74 -22.73 0.99 -2.46
N ASP A 75 -22.21 2.19 -2.22
CA ASP A 75 -22.92 3.44 -2.51
C ASP A 75 -23.18 3.63 -4.00
N LEU A 76 -22.23 3.26 -4.86
CA LEU A 76 -22.38 3.30 -6.31
C LEU A 76 -23.37 2.25 -6.80
N ALA A 77 -23.27 1.02 -6.29
CA ALA A 77 -24.19 -0.07 -6.62
C ALA A 77 -25.64 0.26 -6.22
N ALA A 78 -25.85 0.87 -5.05
CA ALA A 78 -27.17 1.33 -4.61
C ALA A 78 -27.79 2.39 -5.53
N ARG A 79 -26.95 3.14 -6.26
CA ARG A 79 -27.37 4.13 -7.27
C ARG A 79 -27.44 3.55 -8.69
N GLY A 80 -27.26 2.24 -8.85
CA GLY A 80 -27.25 1.57 -10.16
C GLY A 80 -26.01 1.88 -11.03
N SER A 81 -24.96 2.44 -10.44
CA SER A 81 -23.70 2.71 -11.13
C SER A 81 -22.75 1.52 -11.02
N ARG A 82 -22.07 1.19 -12.12
CA ARG A 82 -20.99 0.19 -12.12
C ARG A 82 -19.73 0.77 -11.48
N CYS A 83 -18.96 -0.10 -10.83
CA CYS A 83 -17.64 0.24 -10.29
C CYS A 83 -16.61 -0.80 -10.74
N TYR A 84 -15.51 -0.31 -11.29
CA TYR A 84 -14.34 -1.08 -11.70
C TYR A 84 -13.21 -0.79 -10.71
N GLN A 85 -12.66 -1.86 -10.14
CA GLN A 85 -11.60 -1.78 -9.14
C GLN A 85 -10.33 -2.46 -9.64
N TYR A 86 -9.18 -1.83 -9.40
CA TYR A 86 -7.85 -2.34 -9.72
C TYR A 86 -6.96 -2.22 -8.47
N ASN A 87 -6.25 -3.29 -8.10
CA ASN A 87 -5.47 -3.35 -6.87
C ASN A 87 -3.98 -3.50 -7.20
N ALA A 88 -3.19 -2.50 -6.80
CA ALA A 88 -1.74 -2.54 -6.90
C ALA A 88 -1.13 -2.74 -5.50
N LEU A 89 -0.06 -3.53 -5.44
CA LEU A 89 0.74 -3.73 -4.23
C LEU A 89 2.19 -3.39 -4.56
N ASP A 90 2.74 -2.46 -3.80
CA ASP A 90 4.12 -2.00 -3.90
C ASP A 90 4.77 -2.08 -2.51
N SER A 91 6.05 -1.73 -2.41
CA SER A 91 6.77 -1.62 -1.17
C SER A 91 7.65 -0.38 -1.11
N GLU A 92 7.65 0.30 0.04
CA GLU A 92 8.54 1.41 0.32
C GLU A 92 9.59 0.99 1.35
N LEU A 93 10.84 1.45 1.20
CA LEU A 93 11.85 1.28 2.23
C LEU A 93 11.61 2.29 3.35
N ALA A 94 11.36 1.78 4.56
CA ALA A 94 11.18 2.60 5.76
C ALA A 94 12.27 2.30 6.79
N ASP A 95 12.75 3.35 7.44
CA ASP A 95 13.60 3.22 8.62
C ASP A 95 12.74 2.92 9.84
N ILE A 96 13.00 1.78 10.47
CA ILE A 96 12.30 1.34 11.67
C ILE A 96 13.28 1.38 12.84
N PRO A 97 12.90 1.95 13.99
CA PRO A 97 13.72 1.88 15.20
C PRO A 97 14.10 0.42 15.51
N ARG A 98 15.38 0.17 15.77
CA ARG A 98 15.79 -1.08 16.40
C ARG A 98 15.28 -1.03 17.83
N ASN A 99 14.21 -1.77 18.14
CA ASN A 99 13.84 -2.00 19.53
C ASN A 99 15.00 -2.76 20.19
N GLY A 100 15.81 -2.03 20.95
CA GLY A 100 16.87 -2.57 21.79
C GLY A 100 16.28 -3.29 23.00
N ARG A 101 15.43 -4.31 22.79
CA ARG A 101 15.24 -5.29 23.86
C ARG A 101 16.58 -6.00 24.02
N PRO A 102 17.26 -5.87 25.17
CA PRO A 102 18.41 -6.71 25.42
C PRO A 102 17.91 -8.14 25.29
N LYS A 103 18.52 -8.93 24.39
CA LYS A 103 18.46 -10.38 24.52
C LYS A 103 19.05 -10.64 25.89
N GLN A 104 18.22 -10.94 26.89
CA GLN A 104 18.73 -11.60 28.08
C GLN A 104 19.53 -12.81 27.58
N PRO A 105 20.77 -13.00 28.04
CA PRO A 105 21.47 -14.25 27.80
C PRO A 105 20.52 -15.35 28.29
N LYS A 106 20.18 -16.30 27.41
CA LYS A 106 19.68 -17.57 27.91
C LYS A 106 20.85 -18.14 28.71
N GLU A 107 20.76 -18.13 30.04
CA GLU A 107 21.63 -18.95 30.86
C GLU A 107 21.42 -20.40 30.41
N SER A 108 22.38 -20.89 29.62
CA SER A 108 22.56 -22.30 29.35
C SER A 108 23.00 -22.95 30.65
N VAL A 109 22.05 -23.53 31.38
CA VAL A 109 22.36 -24.43 32.49
C VAL A 109 22.85 -25.75 31.89
N GLY A 110 24.15 -26.01 32.03
CA GLY A 110 24.71 -27.35 32.17
C GLY A 110 25.38 -27.97 30.95
N GLY A 111 26.65 -28.36 31.12
CA GLY A 111 27.33 -29.36 30.29
C GLY A 111 28.80 -29.02 30.04
N ALA A 112 29.71 -29.78 30.66
CA ALA A 112 31.14 -29.60 30.65
C ALA A 112 31.83 -30.12 29.37
N GLU A 113 33.02 -29.54 29.13
CA GLU A 113 34.23 -30.07 28.46
C GLU A 113 34.28 -30.23 26.91
N GLU A 114 35.17 -29.38 26.36
CA GLU A 114 36.20 -29.63 25.32
C GLU A 114 35.85 -30.47 24.10
N ASP A 115 35.64 -29.79 22.96
CA ASP A 115 36.29 -30.18 21.69
C ASP A 115 36.47 -28.95 20.80
N GLU A 116 37.73 -28.58 20.57
CA GLU A 116 38.17 -27.50 19.68
C GLU A 116 38.20 -28.01 18.23
N GLU A 117 37.07 -27.98 17.52
CA GLU A 117 37.05 -28.11 16.05
C GLU A 117 36.46 -26.86 15.39
N SER A 118 37.38 -25.97 15.02
CA SER A 118 37.38 -25.08 13.84
C SER A 118 36.04 -24.92 13.07
N ASP A 119 35.31 -23.86 13.40
CA ASP A 119 34.24 -23.28 12.56
C ASP A 119 34.54 -21.81 12.18
N GLU A 120 35.81 -21.46 11.94
CA GLU A 120 36.26 -20.10 11.55
C GLU A 120 36.10 -19.80 10.04
N ALA A 121 35.13 -20.42 9.34
CA ALA A 121 35.00 -20.32 7.88
C ALA A 121 34.00 -19.24 7.39
N PHE A 122 33.45 -18.39 8.27
CA PHE A 122 32.59 -17.28 7.87
C PHE A 122 32.92 -15.99 8.63
N GLU A 123 33.28 -14.93 7.91
CA GLU A 123 33.36 -13.58 8.46
C GLU A 123 31.97 -13.15 8.96
N THR A 124 31.83 -13.03 10.28
CA THR A 124 30.58 -12.53 10.86
C THR A 124 30.50 -11.02 10.62
N MET A 125 29.53 -10.59 9.82
CA MET A 125 29.26 -9.17 9.61
C MET A 125 29.10 -8.45 10.95
N GLY A 126 29.89 -7.38 11.14
CA GLY A 126 29.97 -6.65 12.41
C GLY A 126 28.62 -6.21 12.97
N ALA A 127 28.58 -5.98 14.27
CA ALA A 127 27.37 -5.56 14.98
C ALA A 127 26.72 -4.38 14.25
N PRO A 128 25.39 -4.42 14.00
CA PRO A 128 24.78 -3.41 13.16
C PRO A 128 24.93 -2.00 13.74
N THR A 129 25.51 -1.10 12.95
CA THR A 129 25.75 0.28 13.34
C THR A 129 24.51 1.13 13.06
N GLY A 130 23.81 1.54 14.11
CA GLY A 130 22.79 2.60 14.02
C GLY A 130 21.45 2.30 14.72
N PRO A 131 20.71 3.37 15.07
CA PRO A 131 19.48 3.29 15.85
C PRO A 131 18.29 2.72 15.05
N THR A 132 18.40 2.63 13.72
CA THR A 132 17.33 2.20 12.82
C THR A 132 17.77 1.02 11.94
N LYS A 133 16.79 0.26 11.45
CA LYS A 133 16.95 -0.77 10.43
C LYS A 133 16.03 -0.44 9.26
N LYS A 134 16.55 -0.53 8.04
CA LYS A 134 15.75 -0.46 6.81
C LYS A 134 14.87 -1.69 6.68
N ARG A 135 13.58 -1.49 6.44
CA ARG A 135 12.60 -2.56 6.17
C ARG A 135 11.75 -2.18 4.97
N SER A 136 11.54 -3.11 4.06
CA SER A 136 10.51 -3.00 3.03
C SER A 136 9.12 -3.09 3.69
N MET A 137 8.33 -2.04 3.55
CA MET A 137 6.98 -1.90 4.09
C MET A 137 5.98 -1.94 2.93
N PRO A 138 4.93 -2.77 2.99
CA PRO A 138 3.97 -2.86 1.91
C PRO A 138 3.09 -1.60 1.84
N VAL A 139 2.83 -1.17 0.61
CA VAL A 139 1.96 -0.06 0.23
C VAL A 139 0.89 -0.62 -0.72
N MET A 140 -0.37 -0.42 -0.39
CA MET A 140 -1.50 -0.83 -1.22
C MET A 140 -2.11 0.39 -1.88
N THR A 141 -2.33 0.32 -3.19
CA THR A 141 -3.11 1.29 -3.95
C THR A 141 -4.35 0.63 -4.55
N ILE A 142 -5.52 1.21 -4.33
CA ILE A 142 -6.77 0.79 -4.98
C ILE A 142 -7.22 1.91 -5.91
N TYR A 143 -7.41 1.57 -7.18
CA TYR A 143 -8.01 2.44 -8.19
C TYR A 143 -9.49 2.11 -8.34
N LEU A 144 -10.34 3.15 -8.37
CA LEU A 144 -11.77 3.06 -8.59
C LEU A 144 -12.18 3.92 -9.79
N SER A 145 -13.00 3.37 -10.68
CA SER A 145 -13.61 4.12 -11.78
C SER A 145 -15.00 3.59 -12.13
N LYS A 146 -15.80 4.43 -12.81
CA LYS A 146 -17.12 4.06 -13.35
C LYS A 146 -17.02 3.47 -14.76
N VAL A 147 -15.85 3.53 -15.39
CA VAL A 147 -15.57 2.97 -16.72
C VAL A 147 -14.38 2.00 -16.63
N PRO A 148 -14.31 0.98 -17.49
CA PRO A 148 -13.17 0.07 -17.51
C PRO A 148 -11.90 0.77 -18.03
N ILE A 149 -10.77 0.50 -17.39
CA ILE A 149 -9.45 1.03 -17.74
C ILE A 149 -8.59 -0.13 -18.24
N LYS A 150 -8.21 -0.10 -19.51
CA LYS A 150 -7.52 -1.22 -20.16
C LYS A 150 -6.10 -1.38 -19.65
N GLU A 151 -5.42 -0.25 -19.43
CA GLU A 151 -4.07 -0.17 -18.94
C GLU A 151 -3.97 -0.84 -17.56
N LEU A 152 -4.75 -0.37 -16.58
CA LEU A 152 -4.77 -0.96 -15.23
C LEU A 152 -5.26 -2.41 -15.21
N LYS A 153 -6.18 -2.79 -16.10
CA LYS A 153 -6.65 -4.17 -16.22
C LYS A 153 -5.52 -5.13 -16.63
N ALA A 154 -4.64 -4.69 -17.52
CA ALA A 154 -3.56 -5.51 -18.01
C ALA A 154 -2.52 -5.80 -16.92
N ASP A 155 -2.24 -4.81 -16.05
CA ASP A 155 -1.22 -4.95 -15.01
C ASP A 155 -1.75 -5.56 -13.72
N TYR A 156 -2.96 -5.17 -13.30
CA TYR A 156 -3.49 -5.48 -11.97
C TYR A 156 -4.70 -6.42 -11.97
N GLY A 157 -5.16 -6.84 -13.16
CA GLY A 157 -6.45 -7.51 -13.31
C GLY A 157 -7.62 -6.56 -13.04
N GLU A 158 -8.85 -7.07 -13.00
CA GLU A 158 -10.04 -6.23 -12.81
C GLU A 158 -11.03 -6.92 -11.87
N GLN A 159 -11.42 -6.22 -10.80
CA GLN A 159 -12.51 -6.63 -9.93
C GLN A 159 -13.76 -5.82 -10.26
N ARG A 160 -14.90 -6.50 -10.42
CA ARG A 160 -16.20 -5.91 -10.71
C ARG A 160 -17.16 -6.18 -9.57
N GLN A 161 -18.06 -5.24 -9.33
CA GLN A 161 -19.21 -5.40 -8.45
C GLN A 161 -20.50 -5.24 -9.23
#